data_AF-A0A810N8L6-F1
#
_entry.id   AF-A0A810N8L6-F1
#
_cell.length_a   1.000
_cell.length_b   1.000
_cell.length_c   1.000
_cell.angle_alpha   90.00
_cell.angle_beta   90.00
_cell.angle_gamma   90.00
#
_symmetry.space_group_name_H-M   'P 1'
#
loop_
_entity.id
_entity.type
_entity.pdbx_description
1 polymer ?
#
loop_
_entity_poly.entity_id
_entity_poly.type
_entity_poly.pdbx_seq_one_letter_code
_entity_poly.pdbx_strand_id
1 'polypeptide(L)'
;MRAGLTLSVAAARWATHFYARHFWLVFGLSMIPTAQRFVAVRYGDQLPAAVDIGGEIVTGLSRLLLVYVVLRLVSREPDLSGLTPGQRWRCLTAGIDARVRAFWTQFLVLAVAFVLLDVLPNTAVAVLVPDGRQELVTSVLVSVKNPTVIAFTILWMVGIGRILIVDGRRAGAVGEPATV
;
A
#
# COMPACT_ATOMS: atom_id res chain seq x y z
N MET A 1 -1.23 20.59 -9.70
CA MET A 1 -2.27 19.53 -9.72
C MET A 1 -2.07 18.51 -10.83
N ARG A 2 -2.04 18.89 -12.12
CA ARG A 2 -1.85 17.93 -13.23
C ARG A 2 -0.64 17.00 -13.07
N ALA A 3 0.54 17.55 -12.73
CA ALA A 3 1.76 16.77 -12.49
C ALA A 3 1.67 15.83 -11.27
N GLY A 4 0.81 16.15 -10.30
CA GLY A 4 0.53 15.30 -9.14
C GLY A 4 -0.34 14.10 -9.51
N LEU A 5 -1.40 14.36 -10.27
CA LEU A 5 -2.29 13.32 -10.77
C LEU A 5 -1.58 12.36 -11.73
N THR A 6 -0.70 12.86 -12.60
CA THR A 6 0.07 11.98 -13.49
C THR A 6 1.02 11.07 -12.72
N LEU A 7 1.67 11.58 -11.66
CA LEU A 7 2.49 10.76 -10.76
C LEU A 7 1.63 9.68 -10.08
N SER A 8 0.47 10.07 -9.53
CA SER A 8 -0.47 9.17 -8.88
C SER A 8 -0.95 8.06 -9.81
N VAL A 9 -1.36 8.41 -11.04
CA VAL A 9 -1.85 7.46 -12.05
C VAL A 9 -0.74 6.54 -12.53
N ALA A 10 0.47 7.07 -12.76
CA ALA A 10 1.62 6.25 -13.13
C ALA A 10 1.95 5.23 -12.03
N ALA A 11 1.94 5.66 -10.77
CA ALA A 11 2.17 4.79 -9.63
C ALA A 11 1.05 3.76 -9.44
N ALA A 12 -0.22 4.14 -9.65
CA ALA A 12 -1.36 3.23 -9.59
C ALA A 12 -1.33 2.19 -10.73
N ARG A 13 -0.94 2.59 -11.95
CA ARG A 13 -0.76 1.67 -13.08
C ARG A 13 0.36 0.68 -12.81
N TRP A 14 1.48 1.17 -12.26
CA TRP A 14 2.58 0.31 -11.84
C TRP A 14 2.14 -0.66 -10.74
N ALA A 15 1.44 -0.17 -9.71
CA ALA A 15 0.92 -0.99 -8.61
C ALA A 15 -0.03 -2.07 -9.11
N THR A 16 -0.90 -1.75 -10.07
CA THR A 16 -1.83 -2.71 -10.69
C THR A 16 -1.07 -3.81 -11.44
N HIS A 17 -0.08 -3.43 -12.25
CA HIS A 17 0.74 -4.40 -12.97
C HIS A 17 1.57 -5.28 -12.02
N PHE A 18 2.16 -4.67 -10.98
CA PHE A 18 2.92 -5.38 -9.97
C PHE A 18 2.04 -6.35 -9.17
N TYR A 19 0.83 -5.92 -8.80
CA TYR A 19 -0.16 -6.75 -8.11
C TYR A 19 -0.56 -7.94 -8.98
N ALA A 20 -0.88 -7.73 -10.26
CA ALA A 20 -1.23 -8.81 -11.18
C ALA A 20 -0.09 -9.82 -11.35
N ARG A 21 1.15 -9.34 -11.45
CA ARG A 21 2.34 -10.19 -11.58
C ARG A 21 2.65 -11.00 -10.32
N HIS A 22 2.42 -10.43 -9.13
CA HIS A 22 2.72 -11.06 -7.84
C HIS A 22 1.46 -11.39 -7.06
N PHE A 23 0.37 -11.69 -7.78
CA PHE A 23 -0.98 -11.82 -7.21
C PHE A 23 -0.99 -12.75 -6.00
N TRP A 24 -0.50 -13.97 -6.16
CA TRP A 24 -0.51 -14.98 -5.10
C TRP A 24 0.24 -14.56 -3.84
N LEU A 25 1.34 -13.82 -3.99
CA LEU A 25 2.14 -13.35 -2.86
C LEU A 25 1.42 -12.23 -2.12
N VAL A 26 0.98 -11.21 -2.86
CA VAL A 26 0.35 -10.03 -2.27
C VAL A 26 -1.00 -10.40 -1.66
N PHE A 27 -1.81 -11.15 -2.41
CA PHE A 27 -3.09 -11.66 -1.94
C PHE A 27 -2.90 -12.59 -0.74
N GLY A 28 -2.00 -13.57 -0.82
CA GLY A 28 -1.74 -14.53 0.26
C GLY A 28 -1.33 -13.86 1.57
N LEU A 29 -0.38 -12.92 1.53
CA LEU A 29 0.03 -12.17 2.72
C LEU A 29 -1.11 -11.30 3.27
N SER A 30 -1.94 -10.76 2.39
CA SER A 30 -3.06 -9.90 2.78
C SER A 30 -4.28 -10.69 3.29
N MET A 31 -4.35 -11.99 3.00
CA MET A 31 -5.36 -12.89 3.56
C MET A 31 -5.14 -13.19 5.04
N ILE A 32 -3.91 -13.10 5.55
CA ILE A 32 -3.59 -13.30 6.98
C ILE A 32 -4.40 -12.34 7.87
N PRO A 33 -4.30 -11.00 7.72
CA PRO A 33 -5.08 -10.07 8.53
C PRO A 33 -6.58 -10.16 8.24
N THR A 34 -6.97 -10.61 7.05
CA THR A 34 -8.37 -10.85 6.69
C THR A 34 -8.97 -11.99 7.48
N ALA A 35 -8.26 -13.12 7.55
CA ALA A 35 -8.65 -14.28 8.34
C ALA A 35 -8.69 -13.95 9.84
N GLN A 36 -7.69 -13.22 10.34
CA GLN A 36 -7.68 -12.74 11.73
C GLN A 36 -8.91 -11.87 12.02
N ARG A 37 -9.21 -10.90 11.16
CA ARG A 37 -10.37 -10.00 11.35
C ARG A 37 -11.68 -10.77 11.30
N PHE A 38 -11.80 -11.74 10.40
CA PHE A 38 -12.98 -12.60 10.30
C PHE A 38 -13.19 -13.41 11.59
N VAL A 39 -12.12 -14.01 12.13
CA VAL A 39 -12.17 -14.74 13.40
C VAL A 39 -12.54 -13.81 14.56
N ALA A 40 -11.94 -12.62 14.62
CA ALA A 40 -12.24 -11.64 15.66
C ALA A 40 -13.70 -11.17 15.63
N VAL A 41 -14.28 -10.96 14.44
CA VAL A 41 -15.71 -10.60 14.34
C VAL A 41 -16.61 -11.78 14.66
N ARG A 42 -16.27 -13.00 14.22
CA ARG A 42 -17.12 -14.18 14.41
C ARG A 42 -17.14 -14.71 15.84
N TYR A 43 -16.04 -14.55 16.58
CA TYR A 43 -15.82 -15.18 17.89
C TYR A 43 -15.37 -14.18 18.98
N GLY A 44 -15.34 -12.87 18.70
CA GLY A 44 -14.73 -11.84 19.55
C GLY A 44 -15.12 -11.91 21.03
N ASP A 45 -16.41 -12.03 21.32
CA ASP A 45 -16.92 -12.09 22.70
C ASP A 45 -16.50 -13.35 23.47
N GLN A 46 -15.98 -14.36 22.78
CA GLN A 46 -15.59 -15.66 23.33
C GLN A 46 -14.06 -15.85 23.33
N LEU A 47 -13.30 -14.94 22.72
CA LEU A 47 -11.85 -15.06 22.61
C LEU A 47 -11.16 -14.49 23.85
N PRO A 48 -10.16 -15.19 24.42
CA PRO A 48 -9.31 -14.63 25.46
C PRO A 48 -8.58 -13.37 24.96
N ALA A 49 -8.42 -12.36 25.82
CA ALA A 49 -7.74 -11.11 25.48
C ALA A 49 -6.33 -11.31 24.85
N ALA A 50 -5.62 -12.36 25.26
CA ALA A 50 -4.32 -12.72 24.69
C ALA A 50 -4.39 -13.09 23.18
N VAL A 51 -5.50 -13.70 22.74
CA VAL A 51 -5.71 -14.08 21.33
C VAL A 51 -5.99 -12.84 20.48
N ASP A 52 -6.73 -11.87 21.01
CA ASP A 52 -7.01 -10.62 20.32
C ASP A 52 -5.72 -9.80 20.10
N ILE A 53 -4.93 -9.59 21.17
CA ILE A 53 -3.61 -8.93 21.10
C ILE A 53 -2.67 -9.68 20.15
N GLY A 54 -2.62 -11.01 20.24
CA GLY A 54 -1.81 -11.84 19.33
C GLY A 54 -2.23 -11.66 17.87
N GLY A 55 -3.53 -11.56 17.60
CA GLY A 55 -4.08 -11.30 16.27
C GLY A 55 -3.70 -9.94 15.71
N GLU A 56 -3.70 -8.90 16.54
CA GLU A 56 -3.23 -7.57 16.14
C GLU A 56 -1.75 -7.57 15.79
N ILE A 57 -0.91 -8.24 16.60
CA ILE A 57 0.53 -8.38 16.33
C ILE A 57 0.76 -9.12 15.01
N VAL A 58 0.09 -10.24 14.77
CA VAL A 58 0.19 -11.00 13.51
C VAL A 58 -0.25 -10.15 12.32
N THR A 59 -1.32 -9.36 12.47
CA THR A 59 -1.77 -8.40 11.46
C THR A 59 -0.71 -7.33 11.17
N GLY A 60 -0.09 -6.76 12.20
CA GLY A 60 1.00 -5.80 12.04
C GLY A 60 2.21 -6.42 11.33
N LEU A 61 2.66 -7.58 11.78
CA LEU A 61 3.80 -8.30 11.22
C LEU A 61 3.58 -8.73 9.77
N SER A 62 2.38 -9.20 9.42
CA SER A 62 2.05 -9.56 8.04
C SER A 62 2.10 -8.37 7.09
N ARG A 63 1.64 -7.18 7.53
CA ARG A 63 1.76 -5.93 6.76
C ARG A 63 3.22 -5.49 6.61
N LEU A 64 4.01 -5.56 7.68
CA LEU A 64 5.45 -5.26 7.63
C LEU A 64 6.17 -6.21 6.67
N LEU A 65 5.83 -7.51 6.72
CA LEU A 65 6.36 -8.52 5.82
C LEU A 65 5.97 -8.21 4.36
N LEU A 66 4.71 -7.83 4.11
CA LEU A 66 4.28 -7.43 2.77
C LEU A 66 5.08 -6.23 2.25
N VAL A 67 5.24 -5.17 3.05
CA VAL A 67 6.06 -4.00 2.70
C VAL A 67 7.49 -4.44 2.41
N TYR A 68 8.10 -5.24 3.28
CA TYR A 68 9.46 -5.74 3.11
C TYR A 68 9.61 -6.54 1.81
N VAL A 69 8.70 -7.47 1.53
CA VAL A 69 8.76 -8.29 0.32
C VAL A 69 8.57 -7.45 -0.94
N VAL A 70 7.60 -6.53 -0.94
CA VAL A 70 7.40 -5.60 -2.07
C VAL A 70 8.66 -4.76 -2.28
N LEU A 71 9.22 -4.16 -1.24
CA LEU A 71 10.47 -3.40 -1.33
C LEU A 71 11.62 -4.27 -1.84
N ARG A 72 11.72 -5.53 -1.39
CA ARG A 72 12.76 -6.47 -1.83
C ARG A 72 12.62 -6.84 -3.30
N LEU A 73 11.40 -7.02 -3.79
CA LEU A 73 11.12 -7.31 -5.20
C LEU A 73 11.38 -6.09 -6.08
N VAL A 74 10.91 -4.91 -5.67
CA VAL A 74 11.17 -3.63 -6.37
C VAL A 74 12.65 -3.33 -6.44
N SER A 75 13.39 -3.65 -5.37
CA SER A 75 14.85 -3.51 -5.31
C SER A 75 15.61 -4.35 -6.34
N ARG A 76 14.98 -5.38 -6.91
CA ARG A 76 15.57 -6.27 -7.93
C ARG A 76 15.19 -5.84 -9.34
N GLU A 77 14.31 -4.86 -9.52
CA GLU A 77 13.95 -4.38 -10.84
C GLU A 77 15.16 -3.70 -11.52
N PRO A 78 15.31 -3.82 -12.85
CA PRO A 78 16.45 -3.28 -13.59
C PRO A 78 16.71 -1.79 -13.31
N ASP A 79 15.65 -0.99 -13.24
CA ASP A 79 15.70 0.47 -13.01
C ASP A 79 16.35 0.85 -11.67
N LEU A 80 16.25 -0.04 -10.67
CA LEU A 80 16.74 0.14 -9.31
C LEU A 80 17.92 -0.79 -8.96
N SER A 81 18.22 -1.75 -9.83
CA SER A 81 19.33 -2.68 -9.70
C SER A 81 20.65 -1.89 -9.76
N GLY A 82 21.60 -2.27 -8.91
CA GLY A 82 22.91 -1.60 -8.79
C GLY A 82 22.94 -0.39 -7.85
N LEU A 83 21.80 0.15 -7.41
CA LEU A 83 21.80 1.22 -6.40
C LEU A 83 21.89 0.66 -4.98
N THR A 84 22.83 1.17 -4.20
CA THR A 84 22.88 0.90 -2.76
C THR A 84 21.70 1.55 -2.03
N PRO A 85 21.31 1.07 -0.83
CA PRO A 85 20.23 1.70 -0.05
C PRO A 85 20.42 3.21 0.16
N GLY A 86 21.66 3.65 0.44
CA GLY A 86 21.96 5.08 0.60
C GLY A 86 21.87 5.88 -0.71
N GLN A 87 22.22 5.30 -1.86
CA GLN A 87 22.00 5.93 -3.15
C GLN A 87 20.51 6.07 -3.48
N ARG A 88 19.71 5.04 -3.20
CA ARG A 88 18.25 5.11 -3.39
C ARG A 88 17.62 6.18 -2.53
N TRP A 89 18.06 6.33 -1.29
CA TRP A 89 17.60 7.40 -0.41
C TRP A 89 17.92 8.79 -0.99
N ARG A 90 19.15 9.02 -1.45
CA ARG A 90 19.53 10.28 -2.09
C ARG A 90 18.74 10.58 -3.37
N CYS A 91 18.52 9.57 -4.20
CA CYS A 91 17.67 9.72 -5.38
C CYS A 91 16.22 10.00 -5.01
N LEU A 92 15.69 9.34 -3.97
CA LEU A 92 14.33 9.60 -3.48
C LEU A 92 14.19 11.05 -3.01
N THR A 93 15.11 11.54 -2.17
CA THR A 93 15.07 12.92 -1.67
C THR A 93 15.20 13.92 -2.80
N ALA A 94 16.15 13.71 -3.72
CA ALA A 94 16.31 14.57 -4.90
C ALA A 94 15.04 14.58 -5.78
N GLY A 95 14.38 13.42 -5.95
CA GLY A 95 13.12 13.32 -6.68
C GLY A 95 11.96 14.04 -5.98
N ILE A 96 11.91 13.98 -4.64
CA ILE A 96 10.95 14.73 -3.83
C ILE A 96 11.20 16.24 -3.97
N ASP A 97 12.45 16.68 -3.84
CA ASP A 97 12.82 18.10 -3.92
C ASP A 97 12.46 18.69 -5.30
N ALA A 98 12.73 17.94 -6.37
CA ALA A 98 12.36 18.32 -7.73
C ALA A 98 10.83 18.40 -7.95
N ARG A 99 10.03 17.67 -7.16
CA ARG A 99 8.58 17.53 -7.35
C ARG A 99 7.77 17.70 -6.07
N VAL A 100 8.18 18.60 -5.18
CA VAL A 100 7.59 18.73 -3.83
C VAL A 100 6.08 18.96 -3.88
N ARG A 101 5.59 19.75 -4.84
CA ARG A 101 4.15 19.98 -5.05
C ARG A 101 3.42 18.70 -5.45
N ALA A 102 4.01 17.89 -6.34
CA ALA A 102 3.42 16.63 -6.78
C ALA A 102 3.44 15.57 -5.66
N PHE A 103 4.48 15.59 -4.83
CA PHE A 103 4.58 14.75 -3.62
C PHE A 103 3.46 15.10 -2.63
N TRP A 104 3.27 16.37 -2.29
CA TRP A 104 2.17 16.79 -1.41
C TRP A 104 0.79 16.44 -1.95
N THR A 105 0.58 16.55 -3.26
CA THR A 105 -0.69 16.10 -3.85
C THR A 105 -0.94 14.59 -3.71
N GLN A 106 0.08 13.76 -3.45
CA GLN A 106 -0.15 12.34 -3.17
C GLN A 106 -0.92 12.15 -1.87
N PHE A 107 -0.69 12.96 -0.84
CA PHE A 107 -1.48 12.90 0.39
C PHE A 107 -2.94 13.27 0.14
N LEU A 108 -3.20 14.28 -0.70
CA LEU A 108 -4.56 14.62 -1.10
C LEU A 108 -5.24 13.48 -1.87
N VAL A 109 -4.52 12.87 -2.81
CA VAL A 109 -5.05 11.74 -3.60
C VAL A 109 -5.30 10.52 -2.72
N LEU A 110 -4.41 10.22 -1.77
CA LEU A 110 -4.60 9.14 -0.79
C LEU A 110 -5.76 9.45 0.16
N ALA A 111 -5.93 10.70 0.59
CA ALA A 111 -7.08 11.10 1.40
C ALA A 111 -8.39 10.92 0.64
N VAL A 112 -8.44 11.31 -0.64
CA VAL A 112 -9.61 11.06 -1.50
C VAL A 112 -9.85 9.56 -1.68
N ALA A 113 -8.80 8.76 -1.93
CA ALA A 113 -8.92 7.32 -2.05
C ALA A 113 -9.42 6.67 -0.76
N PHE A 114 -8.96 7.13 0.40
CA PHE A 114 -9.44 6.68 1.71
C PHE A 114 -10.93 7.00 1.89
N VAL A 115 -11.37 8.20 1.55
CA VAL A 115 -12.79 8.56 1.61
C VAL A 115 -13.62 7.66 0.70
N LEU A 116 -13.17 7.44 -0.54
CA LEU A 116 -13.91 6.65 -1.53
C LEU A 116 -13.94 5.15 -1.24
N LEU A 117 -12.83 4.59 -0.71
CA LEU A 117 -12.66 3.14 -0.55
C LEU A 117 -12.94 2.65 0.87
N ASP A 118 -12.93 3.54 1.87
CA ASP A 118 -13.21 3.18 3.25
C ASP A 118 -14.44 3.91 3.80
N VAL A 119 -14.44 5.24 3.82
CA VAL A 119 -15.50 6.02 4.47
C VAL A 119 -16.85 5.82 3.79
N LEU A 120 -16.94 6.06 2.47
CA LEU A 120 -18.20 5.97 1.74
C LEU A 120 -18.84 4.58 1.81
N PRO A 121 -18.12 3.46 1.59
CA PRO A 121 -18.70 2.13 1.74
C PRO A 121 -19.20 1.84 3.15
N ASN A 122 -18.45 2.24 4.19
CA ASN A 122 -18.88 2.05 5.58
C ASN A 122 -20.14 2.86 5.89
N THR A 123 -20.19 4.13 5.46
CA THR A 123 -21.36 5.00 5.65
C THR A 123 -22.56 4.47 4.86
N ALA A 124 -22.37 4.00 3.63
CA ALA A 124 -23.44 3.41 2.83
C ALA A 124 -24.04 2.18 3.52
N VAL A 125 -23.20 1.29 4.09
CA VAL A 125 -23.69 0.14 4.87
C VAL A 125 -24.48 0.59 6.09
N ALA A 126 -23.99 1.59 6.82
CA ALA A 126 -24.67 2.09 8.02
C ALA A 126 -26.04 2.74 7.75
N VAL A 127 -26.24 3.33 6.56
CA VAL A 127 -27.49 4.01 6.20
C VAL A 127 -28.46 3.11 5.45
N LEU A 128 -27.96 2.20 4.62
CA LEU A 128 -28.78 1.44 3.67
C LEU A 128 -29.09 0.01 4.11
N VAL A 129 -28.33 -0.55 5.07
CA VAL A 129 -28.49 -1.96 5.49
C VAL A 129 -29.28 -2.02 6.79
N PRO A 130 -30.37 -2.80 6.85
CA PRO A 130 -31.12 -3.01 8.09
C PRO A 130 -30.26 -3.63 9.19
N ASP A 131 -30.48 -3.20 10.44
CA ASP A 131 -29.69 -3.56 11.64
C ASP A 131 -29.40 -5.06 11.75
N GLY A 132 -30.40 -5.92 11.48
CA GLY A 132 -30.26 -7.38 11.56
C GLY A 132 -29.31 -8.02 10.53
N ARG A 133 -28.82 -7.27 9.53
CA ARG A 133 -27.82 -7.74 8.55
C ARG A 133 -26.57 -6.86 8.49
N GLN A 134 -26.54 -5.76 9.23
CA GLN A 134 -25.48 -4.77 9.17
C GLN A 134 -24.13 -5.37 9.56
N GLU A 135 -24.10 -6.23 10.59
CA GLU A 135 -22.89 -6.91 11.05
C GLU A 135 -22.30 -7.84 9.97
N LEU A 136 -23.15 -8.64 9.31
CA LEU A 136 -22.73 -9.53 8.24
C LEU A 136 -22.20 -8.76 7.03
N VAL A 137 -22.91 -7.71 6.59
CA VAL A 137 -22.48 -6.89 5.45
C VAL A 137 -21.19 -6.14 5.77
N THR A 138 -21.06 -5.60 6.98
CA THR A 138 -19.82 -4.94 7.43
C THR A 138 -18.66 -5.93 7.46
N SER A 139 -18.89 -7.15 7.95
CA SER A 139 -17.88 -8.21 8.00
C SER A 139 -17.38 -8.60 6.61
N VAL A 140 -18.28 -8.76 5.65
CA VAL A 140 -17.94 -9.07 4.25
C VAL A 140 -17.24 -7.89 3.59
N LEU A 141 -17.72 -6.67 3.78
CA LEU A 141 -17.09 -5.48 3.22
C LEU A 141 -15.66 -5.33 3.75
N VAL A 142 -15.46 -5.47 5.06
CA VAL A 142 -14.16 -5.42 5.73
C VAL A 142 -13.24 -6.54 5.24
N SER A 143 -13.75 -7.76 5.07
CA SER A 143 -12.95 -8.89 4.60
C SER A 143 -12.53 -8.76 3.14
N VAL A 144 -13.32 -8.10 2.30
CA VAL A 144 -12.97 -7.85 0.89
C VAL A 144 -12.03 -6.67 0.73
N LYS A 145 -12.29 -5.55 1.43
CA LYS A 145 -11.51 -4.31 1.26
C LYS A 145 -10.14 -4.38 1.94
N ASN A 146 -10.02 -5.00 3.10
CA ASN A 146 -8.75 -5.05 3.83
C ASN A 146 -7.61 -5.69 3.02
N PRO A 147 -7.79 -6.84 2.35
CA PRO A 147 -6.71 -7.46 1.58
C PRO A 147 -6.45 -6.78 0.24
N THR A 148 -7.42 -6.03 -0.30
CA THR A 148 -7.31 -5.41 -1.62
C THR A 148 -6.88 -3.96 -1.51
N VAL A 149 -7.59 -3.13 -0.73
CA VAL A 149 -7.33 -1.70 -0.58
C VAL A 149 -6.03 -1.43 0.16
N ILE A 150 -5.77 -2.10 1.30
CA ILE A 150 -4.55 -1.85 2.07
C ILE A 150 -3.32 -2.30 1.29
N ALA A 151 -3.38 -3.51 0.72
CA ALA A 151 -2.29 -4.03 -0.10
C ALA A 151 -2.03 -3.13 -1.30
N PHE A 152 -3.09 -2.75 -2.04
CA PHE A 152 -2.95 -1.84 -3.17
C PHE A 152 -2.40 -0.48 -2.76
N THR A 153 -2.80 0.06 -1.61
CA THR A 153 -2.27 1.32 -1.07
C THR A 153 -0.78 1.21 -0.77
N ILE A 154 -0.33 0.10 -0.16
CA ILE A 154 1.10 -0.17 0.06
C ILE A 154 1.86 -0.19 -1.27
N LEU A 155 1.36 -0.94 -2.26
CA LEU A 155 1.98 -0.99 -3.59
C LEU A 155 1.99 0.38 -4.25
N TRP A 156 0.91 1.16 -4.14
CA TRP A 156 0.82 2.49 -4.71
C TRP A 156 1.86 3.44 -4.11
N MET A 157 2.01 3.45 -2.78
CA MET A 157 3.05 4.23 -2.10
C MET A 157 4.46 3.81 -2.51
N VAL A 158 4.72 2.51 -2.63
CA VAL A 158 6.01 2.01 -3.15
C VAL A 158 6.23 2.44 -4.59
N GLY A 159 5.19 2.43 -5.43
CA GLY A 159 5.23 2.90 -6.82
C GLY A 159 5.58 4.38 -6.92
N ILE A 160 5.02 5.23 -6.04
CA ILE A 160 5.38 6.65 -5.94
C ILE A 160 6.88 6.76 -5.60
N GLY A 161 7.35 6.05 -4.57
CA GLY A 161 8.76 6.05 -4.17
C GLY A 161 9.68 5.60 -5.31
N ARG A 162 9.33 4.52 -6.01
CA ARG A 162 10.06 4.03 -7.19
C ARG A 162 10.20 5.11 -8.25
N ILE A 163 9.11 5.77 -8.62
CA ILE A 163 9.13 6.80 -9.67
C ILE A 163 10.01 7.98 -9.24
N LEU A 164 9.90 8.42 -7.98
CA LEU A 164 10.73 9.51 -7.44
C LEU A 164 12.23 9.13 -7.42
N ILE A 165 12.58 7.89 -7.07
CA ILE A 165 13.97 7.42 -7.13
C ILE A 165 14.49 7.44 -8.57
N VAL A 166 13.71 6.94 -9.53
CA VAL A 166 14.11 6.93 -10.95
C VAL A 166 14.29 8.35 -11.49
N ASP A 167 13.41 9.27 -11.12
CA ASP A 167 13.51 10.68 -11.50
C ASP A 167 14.72 11.36 -10.86
N GLY A 168 14.99 11.13 -9.57
CA GLY A 168 16.17 11.66 -8.89
C GLY A 168 17.48 11.10 -9.44
N ARG A 169 17.49 9.84 -9.89
CA ARG A 169 18.63 9.26 -10.62
C ARG A 169 18.86 9.97 -11.96
N ARG A 170 17.80 10.25 -12.72
CA ARG A 170 17.87 11.00 -13.99
C ARG A 170 18.32 12.46 -13.78
N ALA A 171 18.01 13.04 -12.62
CA ALA A 171 18.48 14.36 -12.24
C ALA A 171 19.96 14.40 -11.79
N GLY A 172 20.69 13.28 -11.86
CA GLY A 172 22.11 13.22 -11.53
C GLY A 172 22.44 13.11 -10.05
N ALA A 173 21.48 12.75 -9.18
CA ALA A 173 21.70 12.64 -7.73
C ALA A 173 22.74 11.56 -7.32
N VAL A 174 23.08 10.67 -8.25
CA VAL A 174 24.20 9.73 -8.15
C VAL A 174 24.93 9.84 -9.48
N GLY A 175 26.19 10.30 -9.45
CA GLY A 175 27.01 10.40 -10.65
C GLY A 175 27.07 9.07 -11.40
N GLU A 176 27.09 9.11 -12.73
CA GLU A 176 27.30 7.90 -13.52
C GLU A 176 28.55 7.18 -13.00
N PRO A 177 28.52 5.84 -12.85
CA PRO A 177 29.75 5.11 -12.59
C PRO A 177 30.69 5.46 -13.74
N ALA A 178 31.85 6.04 -13.40
CA ALA A 178 32.90 6.29 -14.37
C ALA A 178 33.10 4.99 -15.15
N THR A 179 32.75 5.01 -16.44
CA THR A 179 33.08 3.94 -17.37
C THR A 179 34.60 3.94 -17.47
N VAL A 180 35.23 3.03 -16.73
CA VAL A 180 36.65 2.69 -16.87
C VAL A 180 36.80 1.76 -18.05
#